data_AF-A0A8J8KJR2-F1
#
_entry.id   AF-A0A8J8KJR2-F1
#
_cell.length_a   1.000
_cell.length_b   1.000
_cell.length_c   1.000
_cell.angle_alpha   90.00
_cell.angle_beta   90.00
_cell.angle_gamma   90.00
#
_symmetry.space_group_name_H-M   'P 1'
#
loop_
_entity.id
_entity.type
_entity.pdbx_description
1 polymer ?
#
loop_
_entity_poly.entity_id
_entity_poly.type
_entity_poly.pdbx_seq_one_letter_code
_entity_poly.pdbx_strand_id
1 'polypeptide(L)'
;MLETSARLLRLLTILPSRPAWTGTELAERLDVTVRTLRRDMTKLRDLGYPVVATPGVAGGYRLTAGSTLPPLLLEDDEAVAVVLSLSTATSHTVTGIADTSMRALAKIERILPARLRQRAAALRSTTVALTGSPPTV
;
A
#
# COMPACT_ATOMS: atom_id res chain seq x y z
N MET A 1 18.23 14.39 12.58
CA MET A 1 18.10 13.06 11.94
C MET A 1 16.65 12.64 11.72
N LEU A 2 15.74 12.84 12.69
CA LEU A 2 14.31 12.51 12.57
C LEU A 2 13.62 13.10 11.33
N GLU A 3 13.96 14.33 10.93
CA GLU A 3 13.38 14.95 9.72
C GLU A 3 13.64 14.18 8.43
N THR A 4 14.82 13.58 8.28
CA THR A 4 15.12 12.79 7.07
C THR A 4 14.29 11.52 7.06
N SER A 5 14.26 10.79 8.18
CA SER A 5 13.48 9.55 8.28
C SER A 5 11.99 9.81 8.09
N ALA A 6 11.45 10.87 8.70
CA ALA A 6 10.05 11.29 8.50
C ALA A 6 9.76 11.63 7.04
N ARG A 7 10.69 12.30 6.35
CA ARG A 7 10.54 12.64 4.93
C ARG A 7 10.63 11.43 4.01
N LEU A 8 11.50 10.45 4.30
CA LEU A 8 11.56 9.19 3.55
C LEU A 8 10.27 8.37 3.72
N LEU A 9 9.77 8.26 4.95
CA LEU A 9 8.47 7.62 5.20
C LEU A 9 7.38 8.35 4.43
N ARG A 10 7.34 9.68 4.48
CA ARG A 10 6.36 10.46 3.73
C ARG A 10 6.50 10.26 2.21
N LEU A 11 7.71 10.19 1.67
CA LEU A 11 7.92 9.84 0.26
C LEU A 11 7.33 8.47 -0.11
N LEU A 12 7.55 7.44 0.71
CA LEU A 12 6.99 6.11 0.50
C LEU A 12 5.46 6.10 0.49
N THR A 13 4.84 7.02 1.24
CA THR A 13 3.39 7.16 1.25
C THR A 13 2.83 7.96 0.07
N ILE A 14 3.61 8.89 -0.50
CA ILE A 14 3.15 9.76 -1.60
C ILE A 14 3.36 9.10 -2.96
N LEU A 15 4.51 8.46 -3.18
CA LEU A 15 4.86 7.90 -4.47
C LEU A 15 3.82 6.90 -5.05
N PRO A 16 3.20 6.01 -4.27
CA PRO A 16 2.22 5.04 -4.80
C PRO A 16 0.91 5.68 -5.26
N SER A 17 0.58 6.89 -4.80
CA SER A 17 -0.74 7.50 -5.07
C SER A 17 -0.95 7.91 -6.52
N ARG A 18 0.11 7.99 -7.35
CA ARG A 18 0.03 8.31 -8.78
C ARG A 18 1.10 7.54 -9.57
N PRO A 19 0.87 7.29 -10.88
CA PRO A 19 1.83 6.56 -11.73
C PRO A 19 3.21 7.23 -11.84
N ALA A 20 3.27 8.55 -11.76
CA ALA A 20 4.49 9.33 -11.76
C ALA A 20 4.27 10.69 -11.10
N TRP A 21 5.37 11.25 -10.56
CA TRP A 21 5.41 12.56 -9.94
C TRP A 21 6.58 13.37 -10.51
N THR A 22 6.39 14.64 -10.87
CA THR A 22 7.54 15.47 -11.23
C THR A 22 8.43 15.75 -10.02
N GLY A 23 9.71 16.01 -10.26
CA GLY A 23 10.64 16.36 -9.18
C GLY A 23 10.29 17.68 -8.48
N THR A 24 9.70 18.64 -9.21
CA THR A 24 9.27 19.94 -8.67
C THR A 24 8.04 19.79 -7.78
N GLU A 25 7.01 19.07 -8.23
CA GLU A 25 5.79 18.84 -7.42
C GLU A 25 6.11 18.13 -6.09
N LEU A 26 6.97 17.10 -6.13
CA LEU A 26 7.36 16.39 -4.91
C LEU A 26 8.20 17.26 -3.97
N ALA A 27 9.07 18.10 -4.53
CA ALA A 27 9.91 19.01 -3.76
C ALA A 27 9.05 20.06 -3.03
N GLU A 28 8.10 20.68 -3.74
CA GLU A 28 7.14 21.64 -3.17
C GLU A 28 6.29 20.98 -2.07
N ARG A 29 5.73 19.81 -2.35
CA ARG A 29 4.82 19.11 -1.43
C ARG A 29 5.51 18.60 -0.15
N LEU A 30 6.83 18.44 -0.19
CA LEU A 30 7.66 18.06 0.95
C LEU A 30 8.39 19.24 1.59
N ASP A 31 8.21 20.46 1.07
CA ASP A 31 8.89 21.68 1.49
C ASP A 31 10.43 21.54 1.49
N VAL A 32 10.97 20.99 0.40
CA VAL A 32 12.41 20.79 0.21
C VAL A 32 12.88 21.19 -1.17
N THR A 33 14.19 21.34 -1.35
CA THR A 33 14.77 21.56 -2.68
C THR A 33 14.74 20.27 -3.53
N VAL A 34 14.73 20.43 -4.86
CA VAL A 34 14.89 19.30 -5.80
C VAL A 34 16.22 18.54 -5.57
N ARG A 35 17.27 19.22 -5.11
CA ARG A 35 18.55 18.58 -4.74
C ARG A 35 18.38 17.65 -3.53
N THR A 36 17.65 18.08 -2.51
CA THR A 36 17.33 17.26 -1.34
C THR A 36 16.45 16.08 -1.72
N LEU A 37 15.42 16.31 -2.55
CA LEU A 37 14.57 15.25 -3.08
C LEU A 37 15.36 14.18 -3.81
N ARG A 38 16.26 14.56 -4.73
CA ARG A 38 17.16 13.62 -5.42
C ARG A 38 17.96 12.76 -4.45
N ARG A 39 18.51 13.37 -3.40
CA ARG A 39 19.28 12.65 -2.36
C ARG A 39 18.40 11.68 -1.59
N ASP A 40 17.16 12.05 -1.29
CA ASP A 40 16.22 11.18 -0.58
C ASP A 40 15.71 10.03 -1.46
N MET A 41 15.55 10.24 -2.76
CA MET A 41 15.27 9.17 -3.73
C MET A 41 16.41 8.16 -3.81
N THR A 42 17.67 8.62 -3.78
CA THR A 42 18.83 7.72 -3.69
C THR A 42 18.78 6.91 -2.40
N LYS A 43 18.51 7.53 -1.24
CA LYS A 43 18.38 6.80 0.03
C LYS A 43 17.27 5.74 -0.01
N LEU A 44 16.13 6.03 -0.64
CA LEU A 44 15.07 5.02 -0.81
C LEU A 44 15.55 3.82 -1.62
N ARG A 45 16.33 4.05 -2.69
CA ARG A 45 16.94 2.97 -3.49
C ARG A 45 17.94 2.17 -2.66
N ASP A 46 18.77 2.83 -1.87
CA ASP A 46 19.74 2.18 -0.98
C ASP A 46 19.04 1.32 0.07
N LEU A 47 17.83 1.71 0.50
CA LEU A 47 16.96 0.92 1.38
C LEU A 47 16.20 -0.20 0.66
N GLY A 48 16.42 -0.40 -0.64
CA GLY A 48 15.81 -1.47 -1.43
C GLY A 48 14.45 -1.12 -2.04
N TYR A 49 13.98 0.13 -1.94
CA TYR A 49 12.75 0.56 -2.61
C TYR A 49 13.01 0.91 -4.08
N PRO A 50 12.32 0.26 -5.04
CA PRO A 50 12.60 0.45 -6.46
C PRO A 50 11.97 1.74 -6.99
N VAL A 51 12.73 2.83 -6.91
CA VAL A 51 12.33 4.14 -7.44
C VAL A 51 12.99 4.42 -8.77
N VAL A 52 12.20 4.53 -9.84
CA VAL A 52 12.68 4.90 -11.17
C VAL A 52 12.52 6.40 -11.38
N ALA A 53 13.55 7.02 -11.95
CA ALA A 53 13.51 8.42 -12.40
C ALA A 53 13.53 8.44 -13.93
N THR A 54 12.52 9.05 -14.54
CA THR A 54 12.47 9.30 -15.99
C THR A 54 12.97 10.73 -16.24
N PRO A 55 14.04 10.94 -17.04
CA PRO A 55 14.50 12.29 -17.41
C PRO A 55 13.57 12.95 -18.44
N GLY A 56 13.62 14.29 -18.54
CA GLY A 56 12.87 15.08 -19.52
C GLY A 56 11.80 16.01 -18.91
N VAL A 57 11.10 16.77 -19.77
CA VAL A 57 10.10 17.79 -19.39
C VAL A 57 8.84 17.16 -18.78
N ALA A 58 8.49 15.95 -19.24
CA ALA A 58 7.47 15.08 -18.63
C ALA A 58 8.09 14.01 -17.70
N GLY A 59 9.35 14.21 -17.32
CA GLY A 59 10.11 13.31 -16.47
C GLY A 59 9.65 13.36 -15.01
N GLY A 60 9.84 12.26 -14.29
CA GLY A 60 9.35 12.14 -12.93
C GLY A 60 9.86 10.92 -12.18
N TYR A 61 9.54 10.86 -10.89
CA TYR A 61 9.77 9.75 -10.00
C TYR A 61 8.54 8.87 -9.94
N ARG A 62 8.76 7.55 -10.02
CA ARG A 62 7.72 6.56 -9.74
C ARG A 62 8.28 5.46 -8.86
N LEU A 63 7.44 4.92 -7.99
CA LEU A 63 7.73 3.68 -7.29
C LEU A 63 7.21 2.53 -8.17
N THR A 64 8.08 1.59 -8.52
CA THR A 64 7.68 0.40 -9.28
C THR A 64 7.38 -0.76 -8.35
N ALA A 65 6.74 -1.81 -8.86
CA ALA A 65 6.61 -3.06 -8.13
C ALA A 65 8.01 -3.57 -7.72
N GLY A 66 8.20 -3.78 -6.42
CA GLY A 66 9.40 -4.38 -5.83
C GLY A 66 9.13 -5.79 -5.34
N SER A 67 10.16 -6.43 -4.79
CA SER A 67 10.02 -7.74 -4.14
C SER A 67 9.20 -7.68 -2.84
N THR A 68 9.03 -6.48 -2.27
CA THR A 68 8.27 -6.25 -1.03
C THR A 68 7.32 -5.08 -1.21
N LEU A 69 6.16 -5.16 -0.55
CA LEU A 69 5.20 -4.07 -0.49
C LEU A 69 5.73 -2.96 0.43
N PRO A 70 5.77 -1.69 0.00
CA PRO A 70 6.08 -0.58 0.87
C PRO A 70 4.98 -0.38 1.92
N PRO A 71 5.21 0.45 2.96
CA PRO A 71 4.14 0.86 3.87
C PRO A 71 2.97 1.48 3.09
N LEU A 72 1.81 0.84 3.16
CA LEU A 72 0.58 1.30 2.49
C LEU A 72 -0.19 2.20 3.44
N LEU A 73 -0.50 3.43 3.01
CA LEU A 73 -1.53 4.23 3.65
C LEU A 73 -2.85 3.85 2.99
N LEU A 74 -3.60 2.99 3.65
CA LEU A 74 -4.96 2.66 3.25
C LEU A 74 -5.90 3.70 3.84
N GLU A 75 -6.79 4.22 3.00
CA GLU A 75 -7.97 4.94 3.47
C GLU A 75 -8.90 4.00 4.24
N ASP A 76 -9.81 4.56 5.02
CA ASP A 76 -10.69 3.78 5.90
C ASP A 76 -11.49 2.71 5.14
N ASP A 77 -12.04 3.08 3.99
CA ASP A 77 -12.85 2.17 3.18
C ASP A 77 -11.98 1.12 2.48
N GLU A 78 -10.75 1.47 2.07
CA GLU A 78 -9.78 0.53 1.50
C GLU A 78 -9.36 -0.51 2.55
N ALA A 79 -9.09 -0.06 3.79
CA ALA A 79 -8.72 -0.94 4.88
C ALA A 79 -9.84 -1.93 5.22
N VAL A 80 -11.09 -1.47 5.25
CA VAL A 80 -12.26 -2.33 5.45
C VAL A 80 -12.40 -3.33 4.29
N ALA A 81 -12.26 -2.89 3.05
CA ALA A 81 -12.34 -3.76 1.87
C ALA A 81 -11.27 -4.87 1.88
N VAL A 82 -10.03 -4.54 2.25
CA VAL A 82 -8.93 -5.50 2.38
C VAL A 82 -9.23 -6.53 3.48
N VAL A 83 -9.70 -6.10 4.65
CA VAL A 83 -10.05 -7.01 5.75
C VAL A 83 -11.17 -7.98 5.36
N LEU A 84 -12.21 -7.49 4.69
CA LEU A 84 -13.31 -8.32 4.21
C LEU A 84 -12.84 -9.35 3.18
N SER A 85 -12.04 -8.92 2.21
CA SER A 85 -11.50 -9.80 1.16
C SER A 85 -10.59 -10.90 1.73
N LEU A 86 -9.76 -10.58 2.72
CA LEU A 86 -8.91 -11.57 3.40
C LEU A 86 -9.73 -12.51 4.29
N SER A 87 -10.79 -12.01 4.91
CA SER A 87 -11.71 -12.82 5.74
C SER A 87 -12.49 -13.84 4.91
N THR A 88 -12.97 -13.44 3.73
CA THR A 88 -13.66 -14.35 2.80
C THR A 88 -12.68 -15.38 2.24
N ALA A 89 -11.47 -14.97 1.82
CA ALA A 89 -10.42 -15.86 1.33
C ALA A 89 -9.94 -16.89 2.37
N THR A 90 -9.98 -16.54 3.66
CA THR A 90 -9.70 -17.47 4.77
C THR A 90 -10.83 -18.49 4.96
N SER A 91 -12.08 -18.08 4.71
CA SER A 91 -13.26 -18.92 4.92
C SER A 91 -13.56 -19.85 3.73
N HIS A 92 -12.94 -19.61 2.57
CA HIS A 92 -13.18 -20.34 1.33
C HIS A 92 -11.99 -21.20 0.95
N THR A 93 -12.28 -22.38 0.40
CA THR A 93 -11.35 -23.34 -0.19
C THR A 93 -10.79 -22.84 -1.52
N VAL A 94 -10.30 -21.60 -1.61
CA VAL A 94 -9.38 -21.25 -2.70
C VAL A 94 -8.07 -21.98 -2.37
N THR A 95 -7.91 -23.16 -2.96
CA THR A 95 -6.80 -24.09 -2.70
C THR A 95 -5.47 -23.35 -2.82
N GLY A 96 -4.72 -23.27 -1.72
CA GLY A 96 -3.37 -22.70 -1.69
C GLY A 96 -3.20 -21.28 -1.14
N ILE A 97 -4.30 -20.55 -0.83
CA ILE A 97 -4.19 -19.16 -0.31
C ILE A 97 -4.78 -18.93 1.09
N ALA A 98 -5.41 -19.93 1.72
CA ALA A 98 -6.01 -19.76 3.05
C ALA A 98 -4.97 -19.35 4.11
N ASP A 99 -3.84 -20.05 4.19
CA ASP A 99 -2.77 -19.77 5.17
C ASP A 99 -2.06 -18.44 4.93
N THR A 100 -1.90 -18.03 3.68
CA THR A 100 -1.34 -16.72 3.34
C THR A 100 -2.33 -15.60 3.65
N SER A 101 -3.62 -15.81 3.40
CA SER A 101 -4.70 -14.87 3.72
C SER A 101 -4.83 -14.67 5.23
N MET A 102 -4.77 -15.75 6.03
CA MET A 102 -4.77 -15.66 7.50
C MET A 102 -3.59 -14.83 8.02
N ARG A 103 -2.38 -15.10 7.51
CA ARG A 103 -1.18 -14.35 7.90
C ARG A 103 -1.26 -12.88 7.50
N ALA A 104 -1.80 -12.58 6.32
CA ALA A 104 -2.02 -11.21 5.88
C ALA A 104 -3.07 -10.50 6.75
N LEU A 105 -4.19 -11.15 7.03
CA LEU A 105 -5.26 -10.62 7.89
C LEU A 105 -4.73 -10.28 9.29
N ALA A 106 -3.96 -11.18 9.90
CA ALA A 106 -3.34 -10.95 11.21
C ALA A 106 -2.38 -9.75 11.21
N LYS A 107 -1.65 -9.51 10.11
CA LYS A 107 -0.79 -8.32 9.99
C LYS A 107 -1.62 -7.03 9.94
N ILE A 108 -2.72 -7.03 9.19
CA ILE A 108 -3.61 -5.87 9.04
C ILE A 108 -4.36 -5.57 10.34
N GLU A 109 -4.91 -6.58 11.01
CA GLU A 109 -5.68 -6.39 12.26
C GLU A 109 -4.85 -5.78 13.40
N ARG A 110 -3.53 -6.07 13.44
CA ARG A 110 -2.58 -5.51 14.43
C ARG A 110 -2.40 -4.00 14.30
N ILE A 111 -2.59 -3.44 13.11
CA ILE A 111 -2.41 -2.00 12.84
C ILE A 111 -3.74 -1.26 12.65
N LEU A 112 -4.86 -1.99 12.61
CA LEU A 112 -6.18 -1.42 12.35
C LEU A 112 -6.73 -0.66 13.58
N PRO A 113 -7.18 0.59 13.44
CA PRO A 113 -7.88 1.32 14.50
C PRO A 113 -9.15 0.59 14.98
N ALA A 114 -9.48 0.72 16.27
CA ALA A 114 -10.62 0.04 16.88
C ALA A 114 -11.95 0.27 16.13
N ARG A 115 -12.18 1.51 15.66
CA ARG A 115 -13.36 1.88 14.87
C ARG A 115 -13.50 1.07 13.57
N LEU A 116 -12.38 0.86 12.86
CA LEU A 116 -12.38 0.10 11.61
C LEU A 116 -12.53 -1.39 11.87
N ARG A 117 -12.01 -1.88 13.00
CA ARG A 117 -12.17 -3.29 13.41
C ARG A 117 -13.63 -3.63 13.67
N GLN A 118 -14.34 -2.75 14.37
CA GLN A 118 -15.77 -2.87 14.60
C GLN A 118 -16.56 -2.83 13.29
N ARG A 119 -16.26 -1.86 12.41
CA ARG A 119 -16.92 -1.73 11.10
C ARG A 119 -16.72 -2.97 10.23
N ALA A 120 -15.50 -3.50 10.15
CA ALA A 120 -15.19 -4.70 9.38
C ALA A 120 -15.86 -5.96 9.98
N ALA A 121 -15.88 -6.09 11.31
CA ALA A 121 -16.55 -7.21 11.98
C ALA A 121 -18.06 -7.21 11.74
N ALA A 122 -18.71 -6.03 11.81
CA ALA A 122 -20.13 -5.89 11.50
C ALA A 122 -20.43 -6.30 10.06
N LEU A 123 -19.66 -5.80 9.10
CA LEU A 123 -19.82 -6.16 7.68
C LEU A 123 -19.57 -7.65 7.42
N ARG A 124 -18.59 -8.26 8.09
CA ARG A 124 -18.32 -9.71 7.98
C ARG A 124 -19.49 -10.54 8.48
N SER A 125 -20.15 -10.12 9.57
CA SER A 125 -21.29 -10.85 10.14
C SER A 125 -22.53 -10.85 9.24
N THR A 126 -22.67 -9.84 8.37
CA THR A 126 -23.80 -9.70 7.44
C THR A 126 -23.48 -10.17 6.02
N THR A 127 -22.24 -10.55 5.73
CA THR A 127 -21.81 -10.96 4.40
C THR A 127 -21.76 -12.48 4.31
N VAL A 128 -22.62 -13.06 3.47
CA VAL A 128 -22.51 -14.48 3.07
C VAL A 128 -21.79 -14.52 1.74
N ALA A 129 -20.74 -15.32 1.67
CA ALA A 129 -20.06 -15.53 0.41
C ALA A 129 -20.90 -16.43 -0.49
N LEU A 130 -21.19 -15.95 -1.70
CA LEU A 130 -21.85 -16.73 -2.72
C LEU A 130 -20.84 -17.78 -3.24
N THR A 131 -21.06 -19.05 -2.87
CA THR A 131 -20.32 -20.17 -3.45
C THR A 131 -20.74 -20.29 -4.92
N GLY A 132 -19.96 -19.71 -5.82
CA GLY A 132 -20.14 -19.91 -7.26
C GLY A 132 -19.78 -21.33 -7.65
N SER A 133 -20.77 -22.18 -7.93
CA SER A 133 -20.54 -23.40 -8.72
C SER A 133 -20.03 -22.95 -10.09
N PRO A 134 -18.93 -23.52 -10.63
CA PRO A 134 -18.53 -23.21 -12.00
C PRO A 134 -19.69 -23.57 -12.94
N PRO A 135 -19.98 -22.75 -13.97
CA PRO A 135 -20.96 -23.13 -14.97
C PRO A 135 -20.48 -24.44 -15.62
N THR A 136 -21.28 -25.49 -15.46
CA THR A 136 -21.08 -26.75 -16.19
C THR A 136 -21.44 -26.45 -17.64
N VAL A 137 -20.43 -26.42 -18.51
CA VAL A 137 -20.59 -26.40 -19.97
C VAL A 137 -20.29 -27.79 -20.48
#